data_AF-A0A975CLA6-F1
#
_entry.id   AF-A0A975CLA6-F1
#
_cell.length_a   1.000
_cell.length_b   1.000
_cell.length_c   1.000
_cell.angle_alpha   90.00
_cell.angle_beta   90.00
_cell.angle_gamma   90.00
#
_symmetry.space_group_name_H-M   'P 1'
#
loop_
_entity.id
_entity.type
_entity.pdbx_description
1 polymer ?
#
loop_
_entity_poly.entity_id
_entity_poly.type
_entity_poly.pdbx_seq_one_letter_code
_entity_poly.pdbx_strand_id
1 'polypeptide(L)'
;MPLPPPMGAIQSYLLRSVISTSKTDHFETLSKVLIHDSERNKLILKDVYYELNKDRKIVIITERKEHIKVLYQYLKTKYEVIPISGEDNVASRKSKWKSIQQSNYQAIITTGQFFGEGIDIKDISGLFLVYPFAFKGKLIQYIGRIQRSELTPIIYDYRDNQIPYLNKLFLKRNTYYRNLDRQATLFDDLNETVDVNSKKHQDIDKIIKVPINDLDFHYGMICFSYKASSQTSLQFEIENEEIQPEFEVLKPYFSKILNSKFITVRIQVGFEDTIIASQLATSEDVDRINKQIVDSVKFQFVEQNFIKTSKSRDEKENEEVSKKIGSFFGSEGSLLEALLKNINYTHHRQLLYLAKHHLYKTLKIRFVLYPFSFVFLLEGQEKYHIILETLDTKEATYVWCLSKEVLLFKKELEQINQTLNLIRNNGRQSFLETKNENFSKVIHDYSEDQKGFYKWKNTLEERLI
;
A
#
# COMPACT_ATOMS: atom_id res chain seq x y z
N MET A 1 27.37 -17.38 -20.09
CA MET A 1 26.02 -16.81 -19.85
C MET A 1 25.71 -15.91 -21.04
N PRO A 2 24.50 -15.88 -21.63
CA PRO A 2 24.26 -15.01 -22.78
C PRO A 2 24.44 -13.55 -22.37
N LEU A 3 25.13 -12.77 -23.21
CA LEU A 3 25.36 -11.35 -23.00
C LEU A 3 24.02 -10.60 -22.85
N PRO A 4 23.97 -9.53 -22.02
CA PRO A 4 22.79 -8.70 -21.90
C PRO A 4 22.45 -8.08 -23.26
N PRO A 5 21.16 -7.90 -23.56
CA PRO A 5 20.74 -7.37 -24.84
C PRO A 5 21.22 -5.92 -24.99
N PRO A 6 21.82 -5.53 -26.13
CA PRO A 6 22.19 -4.14 -26.37
C PRO A 6 20.94 -3.25 -26.38
N MET A 7 20.98 -2.14 -25.64
CA MET A 7 19.88 -1.17 -25.61
C MET A 7 19.92 -0.34 -26.90
N GLY A 8 18.87 -0.44 -27.72
CA GLY A 8 18.88 0.05 -29.11
C GLY A 8 18.75 1.55 -29.30
N ALA A 9 18.11 2.22 -28.35
CA ALA A 9 18.09 3.67 -28.19
C ALA A 9 17.23 3.99 -26.96
N ILE A 10 17.74 4.77 -26.01
CA ILE A 10 16.87 5.50 -25.08
C ILE A 10 16.30 6.67 -25.89
N GLN A 11 15.13 6.51 -26.52
CA GLN A 11 14.44 7.65 -27.13
C GLN A 11 13.58 8.37 -26.09
N SER A 12 13.95 9.63 -25.83
CA SER A 12 13.22 10.56 -24.98
C SER A 12 12.05 11.17 -25.75
N TYR A 13 10.87 11.19 -25.12
CA TYR A 13 9.67 11.77 -25.71
C TYR A 13 9.16 12.96 -24.89
N LEU A 14 8.77 14.03 -25.60
CA LEU A 14 8.36 15.33 -25.06
C LEU A 14 6.83 15.46 -25.12
N LEU A 15 6.16 15.04 -24.06
CA LEU A 15 4.73 15.28 -23.87
C LEU A 15 4.48 16.74 -23.48
N ARG A 16 4.18 17.61 -24.46
CA ARG A 16 3.79 18.99 -24.17
C ARG A 16 2.43 19.01 -23.47
N SER A 17 2.48 19.53 -22.24
CA SER A 17 1.41 19.99 -21.35
C SER A 17 0.40 18.96 -20.84
N VAL A 18 0.56 18.58 -19.57
CA VAL A 18 -0.55 18.62 -18.60
C VAL A 18 -0.02 19.26 -17.32
N ILE A 19 -0.67 20.33 -16.88
CA ILE A 19 -0.38 21.05 -15.65
C ILE A 19 -0.83 20.23 -14.44
N SER A 20 0.03 20.26 -13.41
CA SER A 20 -0.10 19.92 -11.99
C SER A 20 -1.49 19.80 -11.34
N THR A 21 -1.56 18.89 -10.35
CA THR A 21 -2.47 18.76 -9.18
C THR A 21 -3.70 17.83 -9.28
N SER A 22 -3.56 16.57 -8.82
CA SER A 22 -4.39 15.93 -7.76
C SER A 22 -4.00 14.45 -7.53
N LYS A 23 -4.31 13.96 -6.32
CA LYS A 23 -3.64 12.84 -5.61
C LYS A 23 -4.17 11.42 -5.84
N THR A 24 -5.02 11.13 -6.83
CA THR A 24 -5.48 9.72 -7.05
C THR A 24 -6.11 9.43 -8.42
N ASP A 25 -6.75 10.38 -9.11
CA ASP A 25 -7.39 10.16 -10.43
C ASP A 25 -6.42 10.10 -11.63
N HIS A 26 -5.11 10.09 -11.35
CA HIS A 26 -4.08 10.27 -12.36
C HIS A 26 -3.80 9.02 -13.20
N PHE A 27 -3.83 7.78 -12.67
CA PHE A 27 -3.32 6.63 -13.42
C PHE A 27 -4.20 6.22 -14.60
N GLU A 28 -5.53 6.15 -14.43
CA GLU A 28 -6.43 5.81 -15.54
C GLU A 28 -6.46 6.90 -16.62
N THR A 29 -6.47 8.17 -16.19
CA THR A 29 -6.45 9.33 -17.08
C THR A 29 -5.12 9.41 -17.84
N LEU A 30 -3.99 9.31 -17.14
CA LEU A 30 -2.65 9.24 -17.76
C LEU A 30 -2.53 8.04 -18.68
N SER A 31 -3.08 6.89 -18.30
CA SER A 31 -3.08 5.70 -19.16
C SER A 31 -3.80 5.95 -20.48
N LYS A 32 -5.01 6.53 -20.45
CA LYS A 32 -5.76 6.90 -21.66
C LYS A 32 -5.01 7.92 -22.51
N VAL A 33 -4.41 8.93 -21.87
CA VAL A 33 -3.60 9.94 -22.56
C VAL A 33 -2.40 9.30 -23.28
N LEU A 34 -1.64 8.43 -22.60
CA LEU A 34 -0.47 7.76 -23.18
C LEU A 34 -0.81 6.88 -24.39
N ILE A 35 -1.96 6.19 -24.36
CA ILE A 35 -2.40 5.29 -25.43
C ILE A 35 -2.82 6.07 -26.68
N HIS A 36 -3.43 7.24 -26.50
CA HIS A 36 -3.99 8.04 -27.58
C HIS A 36 -3.09 9.23 -28.00
N ASP A 37 -1.94 9.40 -27.36
CA ASP A 37 -0.95 10.39 -27.76
C ASP A 37 -0.38 10.07 -29.14
N SER A 38 -0.77 10.89 -30.13
CA SER A 38 -0.40 10.70 -31.53
C SER A 38 1.10 10.91 -31.78
N GLU A 39 1.73 11.84 -31.09
CA GLU A 39 3.14 12.16 -31.25
C GLU A 39 4.00 11.05 -30.61
N ARG A 40 3.56 10.48 -29.47
CA ARG A 40 4.20 9.32 -28.83
C ARG A 40 4.12 8.09 -29.73
N ASN A 41 2.94 7.83 -30.28
CA ASN A 41 2.71 6.71 -31.18
C ASN A 41 3.50 6.86 -32.48
N LYS A 42 3.65 8.07 -33.03
CA LYS A 42 4.53 8.31 -34.20
C LYS A 42 5.97 7.96 -33.91
N LEU A 43 6.49 8.31 -32.74
CA LEU A 43 7.86 7.99 -32.34
C LEU A 43 8.05 6.47 -32.20
N ILE A 44 7.13 5.79 -31.50
CA ILE A 44 7.12 4.32 -31.41
C ILE A 44 7.12 3.67 -32.81
N LEU A 45 6.20 4.11 -33.67
CA LEU A 45 6.05 3.55 -35.00
C LEU A 45 7.28 3.80 -35.88
N LYS A 46 7.95 4.95 -35.75
CA LYS A 46 9.19 5.24 -36.47
C LYS A 46 10.26 4.19 -36.19
N ASP A 47 10.48 3.86 -34.92
CA ASP A 47 11.47 2.85 -34.52
C ASP A 47 11.04 1.44 -34.92
N VAL A 48 9.75 1.13 -34.78
CA VAL A 48 9.17 -0.13 -35.24
C VAL A 48 9.38 -0.31 -36.75
N TYR A 49 9.07 0.71 -37.57
CA TYR A 49 9.29 0.64 -39.01
C TYR A 49 10.77 0.49 -39.36
N TYR A 50 11.65 1.16 -38.62
CA TYR A 50 13.09 1.02 -38.82
C TYR A 50 13.58 -0.42 -38.63
N GLU A 51 13.12 -1.10 -37.58
CA GLU A 51 13.48 -2.49 -37.32
C GLU A 51 12.81 -3.44 -38.32
N LEU A 52 11.52 -3.27 -38.58
CA LEU A 52 10.78 -4.12 -39.53
C LEU A 52 11.32 -4.03 -40.96
N ASN A 53 11.82 -2.87 -41.39
CA ASN A 53 12.45 -2.69 -42.72
C ASN A 53 13.82 -3.36 -42.84
N LYS A 54 14.39 -3.87 -41.74
CA LYS A 54 15.61 -4.70 -41.74
C LYS A 54 15.29 -6.19 -41.65
N ASP A 55 14.06 -6.57 -41.97
CA ASP A 55 13.55 -7.95 -41.90
C ASP A 55 13.68 -8.58 -40.50
N ARG A 56 13.70 -7.74 -39.46
CA ARG A 56 13.75 -8.16 -38.07
C ARG A 56 12.36 -8.49 -37.55
N LYS A 57 12.26 -9.56 -36.75
CA LYS A 57 11.03 -9.87 -36.01
C LYS A 57 11.04 -9.16 -34.67
N ILE A 58 9.92 -8.54 -34.32
CA ILE A 58 9.80 -7.73 -33.11
C ILE A 58 8.61 -8.13 -32.25
N VAL A 59 8.72 -7.83 -30.96
CA VAL A 59 7.61 -7.89 -30.01
C VAL A 59 7.37 -6.52 -29.42
N ILE A 60 6.12 -6.08 -29.44
CA ILE A 60 5.66 -4.84 -28.85
C ILE A 60 4.80 -5.19 -27.63
N ILE A 61 5.28 -4.85 -26.43
CA ILE A 61 4.58 -5.07 -25.17
C ILE A 61 3.93 -3.78 -24.72
N THR A 62 2.61 -3.84 -24.52
CA THR A 62 1.82 -2.77 -23.92
C THR A 62 0.88 -3.32 -22.85
N GLU A 63 0.71 -2.65 -21.71
CA GLU A 63 -0.20 -3.18 -20.67
C GLU A 63 -1.70 -2.95 -20.96
N ARG A 64 -2.05 -2.40 -22.14
CA ARG A 64 -3.41 -1.93 -22.44
C ARG A 64 -3.92 -2.42 -23.80
N LYS A 65 -5.11 -3.02 -23.80
CA LYS A 65 -5.71 -3.65 -24.99
C LYS A 65 -6.11 -2.63 -26.05
N GLU A 66 -6.53 -1.44 -25.63
CA GLU A 66 -6.84 -0.33 -26.53
C GLU A 66 -5.60 0.07 -27.34
N HIS A 67 -4.43 0.07 -26.71
CA HIS A 67 -3.17 0.40 -27.39
C HIS A 67 -2.77 -0.67 -28.41
N ILE A 68 -3.04 -1.95 -28.13
CA ILE A 68 -2.86 -3.03 -29.11
C ILE A 68 -3.66 -2.72 -30.37
N LYS A 69 -4.93 -2.32 -30.22
CA LYS A 69 -5.79 -1.96 -31.35
C LYS A 69 -5.21 -0.78 -32.13
N VAL A 70 -4.79 0.28 -31.45
CA VAL A 70 -4.21 1.48 -32.08
C VAL A 70 -2.96 1.12 -32.91
N LEU A 71 -1.97 0.47 -32.30
CA LEU A 71 -0.72 0.10 -32.99
C LEU A 71 -0.95 -0.90 -34.13
N TYR A 72 -1.87 -1.85 -33.94
CA TYR A 72 -2.24 -2.80 -34.99
C TYR A 72 -2.82 -2.11 -36.22
N GLN A 73 -3.67 -1.08 -36.06
CA GLN A 73 -4.24 -0.36 -37.19
C GLN A 73 -3.17 0.33 -38.05
N TYR A 74 -2.10 0.85 -37.42
CA TYR A 74 -0.99 1.47 -38.14
C TYR A 74 -0.15 0.44 -38.91
N LEU A 75 0.10 -0.73 -38.33
CA LEU A 75 1.06 -1.70 -38.86
C LEU A 75 0.47 -2.71 -39.85
N LYS A 76 -0.81 -3.10 -39.68
CA LYS A 76 -1.46 -4.19 -40.44
C LYS A 76 -1.50 -4.02 -41.96
N THR A 77 -1.30 -2.79 -42.45
CA THR A 77 -1.38 -2.49 -43.89
C THR A 77 -0.08 -2.81 -44.63
N LYS A 78 1.04 -2.87 -43.91
CA LYS A 78 2.38 -3.04 -44.48
C LYS A 78 3.12 -4.27 -43.99
N TYR A 79 2.73 -4.81 -42.83
CA TYR A 79 3.44 -5.90 -42.17
C TYR A 79 2.49 -6.95 -41.64
N GLU A 80 2.98 -8.20 -41.58
CA GLU A 80 2.28 -9.31 -40.95
C GLU A 80 2.35 -9.16 -39.42
N VAL A 81 1.28 -8.61 -38.84
CA VAL A 81 1.21 -8.28 -37.41
C VAL A 81 0.17 -9.14 -36.69
N ILE A 82 0.59 -9.76 -35.60
CA ILE A 82 -0.26 -10.58 -34.74
C ILE A 82 -0.58 -9.82 -33.44
N PRO A 83 -1.78 -9.22 -33.32
CA PRO A 83 -2.25 -8.67 -32.05
C PRO A 83 -2.77 -9.81 -31.17
N ILE A 84 -2.28 -9.97 -29.96
CA ILE A 84 -2.72 -11.03 -29.05
C ILE A 84 -3.01 -10.48 -27.65
N SER A 85 -4.11 -10.92 -27.06
CA SER A 85 -4.51 -10.46 -25.72
C SER A 85 -5.30 -11.53 -24.97
N GLY A 86 -5.45 -11.38 -23.66
CA GLY A 86 -6.21 -12.32 -22.82
C GLY A 86 -7.69 -12.46 -23.18
N GLU A 87 -8.27 -11.52 -23.96
CA GLU A 87 -9.67 -11.59 -24.43
C GLU A 87 -9.87 -12.43 -25.69
N ASP A 88 -8.78 -12.88 -26.33
CA ASP A 88 -8.91 -13.75 -27.50
C ASP A 88 -9.62 -15.04 -27.11
N ASN A 89 -10.73 -15.33 -27.80
CA ASN A 89 -11.40 -16.62 -27.65
C ASN A 89 -10.47 -17.78 -28.03
N VAL A 90 -10.82 -19.00 -27.59
CA VAL A 90 -9.96 -20.18 -27.73
C VAL A 90 -9.57 -20.44 -29.20
N ALA A 91 -10.48 -20.22 -30.15
CA ALA A 91 -10.23 -20.43 -31.57
C ALA A 91 -9.28 -19.38 -32.16
N SER A 92 -9.55 -18.08 -31.95
CA SER A 92 -8.69 -16.95 -32.36
C SER A 92 -7.28 -17.13 -31.82
N ARG A 93 -7.20 -17.44 -30.52
CA ARG A 93 -5.95 -17.70 -29.82
C ARG A 93 -5.18 -18.82 -30.51
N LYS A 94 -5.79 -20.00 -30.68
CA LYS A 94 -5.15 -21.17 -31.34
C LYS A 94 -4.65 -20.86 -32.75
N SER A 95 -5.39 -20.06 -33.52
CA SER A 95 -4.98 -19.63 -34.86
C SER A 95 -3.74 -18.73 -34.80
N LYS A 96 -3.77 -17.70 -33.95
CA LYS A 96 -2.62 -16.79 -33.77
C LYS A 96 -1.37 -17.54 -33.28
N TRP A 97 -1.55 -18.50 -32.37
CA TRP A 97 -0.48 -19.39 -31.93
C TRP A 97 0.14 -20.19 -33.05
N LYS A 98 -0.68 -20.75 -33.93
CA LYS A 98 -0.18 -21.51 -35.08
C LYS A 98 0.67 -20.61 -35.99
N SER A 99 0.23 -19.37 -36.26
CA SER A 99 1.00 -18.40 -37.05
C SER A 99 2.33 -18.03 -36.39
N ILE A 100 2.34 -17.85 -35.07
CA ILE A 100 3.57 -17.58 -34.29
C ILE A 100 4.54 -18.78 -34.37
N GLN A 101 4.04 -20.00 -34.16
CA GLN A 101 4.86 -21.22 -34.20
C GLN A 101 5.41 -21.52 -35.60
N GLN A 102 4.65 -21.15 -36.64
CA GLN A 102 5.08 -21.27 -38.03
C GLN A 102 6.03 -20.14 -38.46
N SER A 103 6.38 -19.21 -37.55
CA SER A 103 7.26 -18.08 -37.86
C SER A 103 6.70 -17.14 -38.95
N ASN A 104 5.38 -17.18 -39.18
CA ASN A 104 4.65 -16.38 -40.18
C ASN A 104 4.19 -15.05 -39.57
N TYR A 105 5.14 -14.22 -39.15
CA TYR A 105 4.88 -12.89 -38.62
C TYR A 105 6.14 -12.02 -38.70
N GLN A 106 5.93 -10.71 -38.67
CA GLN A 106 6.98 -9.70 -38.53
C GLN A 106 6.89 -8.98 -37.19
N ALA A 107 5.67 -8.73 -36.69
CA ALA A 107 5.47 -8.11 -35.39
C ALA A 107 4.41 -8.86 -34.55
N ILE A 108 4.66 -8.97 -33.26
CA ILE A 108 3.66 -9.40 -32.26
C ILE A 108 3.34 -8.20 -31.37
N ILE A 109 2.06 -7.91 -31.13
CA ILE A 109 1.63 -6.88 -30.19
C ILE A 109 0.84 -7.56 -29.08
N THR A 110 1.29 -7.42 -27.83
CA THR A 110 0.73 -8.19 -26.71
C THR A 110 0.66 -7.41 -25.41
N THR A 111 -0.18 -7.87 -24.48
CA THR A 111 -0.10 -7.48 -23.08
C THR A 111 0.98 -8.25 -22.33
N GLY A 112 1.56 -7.61 -21.32
CA GLY A 112 2.63 -8.19 -20.52
C GLY A 112 2.21 -9.41 -19.73
N GLN A 113 0.95 -9.49 -19.28
CA GLN A 113 0.40 -10.71 -18.67
C GLN A 113 0.45 -11.88 -19.65
N PHE A 114 -0.03 -11.67 -20.88
CA PHE A 114 -0.09 -12.73 -21.88
C PHE A 114 1.31 -13.14 -22.35
N PHE A 115 2.21 -12.16 -22.51
CA PHE A 115 3.62 -12.43 -22.80
C PHE A 115 4.30 -13.18 -21.67
N GLY A 116 3.82 -13.09 -20.43
CA GLY A 116 4.33 -13.75 -19.21
C GLY A 116 3.75 -15.14 -18.91
N GLU A 117 2.80 -15.67 -19.68
CA GLU A 117 2.08 -16.92 -19.32
C GLU A 117 2.58 -18.21 -20.01
N GLY A 118 3.28 -18.15 -21.16
CA GLY A 118 3.95 -19.36 -21.67
C GLY A 118 4.27 -19.38 -23.17
N ILE A 119 4.55 -18.23 -23.79
CA ILE A 119 4.83 -18.14 -25.22
C ILE A 119 6.33 -18.39 -25.44
N ASP A 120 6.68 -19.53 -26.04
CA ASP A 120 8.02 -19.77 -26.58
C ASP A 120 8.06 -19.20 -28.00
N ILE A 121 8.63 -18.00 -28.14
CA ILE A 121 8.73 -17.30 -29.41
C ILE A 121 10.21 -17.29 -29.81
N LYS A 122 10.50 -17.87 -30.98
CA LYS A 122 11.85 -17.92 -31.53
C LYS A 122 12.11 -16.73 -32.46
N ASP A 123 13.39 -16.51 -32.77
CA ASP A 123 13.85 -15.55 -33.78
C ASP A 123 13.45 -14.08 -33.52
N ILE A 124 13.18 -13.69 -32.27
CA ILE A 124 12.90 -12.27 -31.95
C ILE A 124 14.22 -11.51 -31.85
N SER A 125 14.32 -10.45 -32.65
CA SER A 125 15.48 -9.55 -32.68
C SER A 125 15.22 -8.19 -32.02
N GLY A 126 13.97 -7.85 -31.70
CA GLY A 126 13.63 -6.57 -31.07
C GLY A 126 12.47 -6.65 -30.06
N LEU A 127 12.62 -5.99 -28.92
CA LEU A 127 11.60 -5.83 -27.88
C LEU A 127 11.28 -4.34 -27.70
N PHE A 128 10.01 -3.98 -27.81
CA PHE A 128 9.51 -2.63 -27.59
C PHE A 128 8.64 -2.61 -26.34
N LEU A 129 9.10 -1.92 -25.29
CA LEU A 129 8.37 -1.69 -24.04
C LEU A 129 7.66 -0.33 -24.12
N VAL A 130 6.49 -0.33 -24.75
CA VAL A 130 5.78 0.92 -25.11
C VAL A 130 4.82 1.41 -24.02
N TYR A 131 4.75 0.75 -22.87
CA TYR A 131 3.90 1.14 -21.74
C TYR A 131 4.71 1.19 -20.43
N PRO A 132 4.54 2.22 -19.59
CA PRO A 132 5.36 2.39 -18.38
C PRO A 132 5.00 1.41 -17.25
N PHE A 133 6.01 0.79 -16.61
CA PHE A 133 5.86 -0.09 -15.43
C PHE A 133 7.15 -0.12 -14.58
N ALA A 134 7.09 -0.44 -13.29
CA ALA A 134 8.30 -0.52 -12.44
C ALA A 134 8.72 -1.93 -12.02
N PHE A 135 7.81 -2.90 -12.09
CA PHE A 135 8.01 -4.20 -11.46
C PHE A 135 9.16 -5.00 -12.10
N LYS A 136 10.22 -5.23 -11.30
CA LYS A 136 11.43 -5.99 -11.69
C LYS A 136 11.13 -7.35 -12.30
N GLY A 137 10.23 -8.10 -11.66
CA GLY A 137 9.92 -9.48 -12.06
C GLY A 137 9.34 -9.55 -13.47
N LYS A 138 8.47 -8.60 -13.83
CA LYS A 138 7.93 -8.47 -15.20
C LYS A 138 9.05 -8.19 -16.20
N LEU A 139 9.94 -7.26 -15.90
CA LEU A 139 11.06 -6.93 -16.80
C LEU A 139 11.96 -8.15 -17.04
N ILE A 140 12.36 -8.85 -15.98
CA ILE A 140 13.17 -10.07 -16.07
C ILE A 140 12.46 -11.15 -16.89
N GLN A 141 11.16 -11.35 -16.66
CA GLN A 141 10.37 -12.30 -17.43
C GLN A 141 10.33 -11.92 -18.91
N TYR A 142 10.24 -10.62 -19.25
CA TYR A 142 10.20 -10.18 -20.64
C TYR A 142 11.53 -10.41 -21.34
N ILE A 143 12.63 -9.98 -20.72
CA ILE A 143 13.97 -10.16 -21.27
C ILE A 143 14.31 -11.65 -21.42
N GLY A 144 14.10 -12.43 -20.36
CA GLY A 144 14.45 -13.85 -20.34
C GLY A 144 13.65 -14.72 -21.30
N ARG A 145 12.50 -14.26 -21.80
CA ARG A 145 11.74 -14.96 -22.86
C ARG A 145 12.31 -14.73 -24.24
N ILE A 146 12.91 -13.57 -24.46
CA ILE A 146 13.42 -13.16 -25.77
C ILE A 146 14.86 -13.62 -25.95
N GLN A 147 15.66 -13.64 -24.87
CA GLN A 147 17.04 -14.15 -24.88
C GLN A 147 17.16 -15.67 -25.10
N ARG A 148 16.06 -16.41 -25.33
CA ARG A 148 16.09 -17.85 -25.64
C ARG A 148 16.43 -18.14 -27.10
N SER A 149 16.42 -17.13 -27.96
CA SER A 149 16.90 -17.23 -29.35
C SER A 149 18.41 -17.10 -29.42
N GLU A 150 19.02 -17.62 -30.50
CA GLU A 150 20.44 -17.42 -30.81
C GLU A 150 20.80 -15.95 -31.10
N LEU A 151 19.78 -15.11 -31.34
CA LEU A 151 19.91 -13.67 -31.56
C LEU A 151 19.93 -12.92 -30.24
N THR A 152 20.86 -11.96 -30.10
CA THR A 152 20.83 -10.95 -29.03
C THR A 152 19.78 -9.89 -29.36
N PRO A 153 18.65 -9.84 -28.63
CA PRO A 153 17.56 -8.93 -28.98
C PRO A 153 17.94 -7.50 -28.63
N ILE A 154 17.40 -6.53 -29.37
CA ILE A 154 17.54 -5.11 -29.05
C ILE A 154 16.32 -4.65 -28.23
N ILE A 155 16.55 -4.00 -27.09
CA ILE A 155 15.45 -3.45 -26.27
C ILE A 155 15.27 -1.95 -26.53
N TYR A 156 14.03 -1.58 -26.86
CA TYR A 156 13.52 -0.21 -26.92
C TYR A 156 12.62 0.01 -25.70
N ASP A 157 13.07 0.82 -24.74
CA ASP A 157 12.32 1.17 -23.54
C ASP A 157 11.99 2.67 -23.52
N TYR A 158 10.70 3.00 -23.64
CA TYR A 158 10.24 4.37 -23.82
C TYR A 158 10.18 5.13 -22.48
N ARG A 159 10.82 6.31 -22.44
CA ARG A 159 10.94 7.17 -21.24
C ARG A 159 10.09 8.44 -21.37
N ASP A 160 9.03 8.52 -20.58
CA ASP A 160 8.18 9.71 -20.46
C ASP A 160 8.74 10.67 -19.37
N ASN A 161 9.84 11.37 -19.65
CA ASN A 161 10.63 12.12 -18.65
C ASN A 161 9.94 13.38 -18.09
N GLN A 162 8.98 13.96 -18.82
CA GLN A 162 8.27 15.18 -18.41
C GLN A 162 7.17 14.91 -17.38
N ILE A 163 6.78 13.64 -17.18
CA ILE A 163 5.81 13.23 -16.17
C ILE A 163 6.60 12.57 -15.02
N PRO A 164 6.78 13.24 -13.86
CA PRO A 164 7.66 12.76 -12.79
C PRO A 164 7.38 11.32 -12.36
N TYR A 165 6.10 10.95 -12.27
CA TYR A 165 5.67 9.59 -11.93
C TYR A 165 6.15 8.55 -12.95
N LEU A 166 5.98 8.80 -14.26
CA LEU A 166 6.40 7.86 -15.31
C LEU A 166 7.93 7.79 -15.44
N ASN A 167 8.61 8.92 -15.28
CA ASN A 167 10.07 8.97 -15.24
C ASN A 167 10.61 8.08 -14.11
N LYS A 168 10.03 8.13 -12.91
CA LYS A 168 10.42 7.25 -11.80
C LYS A 168 10.30 5.76 -12.15
N LEU A 169 9.22 5.35 -12.84
CA LEU A 169 9.04 3.97 -13.29
C LEU A 169 10.17 3.54 -14.24
N PHE A 170 10.57 4.42 -15.18
CA PHE A 170 11.71 4.18 -16.06
C PHE A 170 13.03 4.10 -15.28
N LEU A 171 13.29 5.04 -14.35
CA LEU A 171 14.52 5.04 -13.55
C LEU A 171 14.69 3.74 -12.75
N LYS A 172 13.61 3.19 -12.19
CA LYS A 172 13.59 1.88 -11.52
C LYS A 172 13.96 0.76 -12.49
N ARG A 173 13.38 0.74 -13.70
CA ARG A 173 13.74 -0.25 -14.75
C ARG A 173 15.21 -0.14 -15.15
N ASN A 174 15.71 1.09 -15.34
CA ASN A 174 17.09 1.30 -15.78
C ASN A 174 18.13 0.87 -14.74
N THR A 175 17.80 0.89 -13.45
CA THR A 175 18.66 0.28 -12.42
C THR A 175 18.87 -1.21 -12.70
N TYR A 176 17.86 -1.93 -13.22
CA TYR A 176 17.99 -3.34 -13.55
C TYR A 176 18.84 -3.59 -14.78
N TYR A 177 18.68 -2.80 -15.86
CA TYR A 177 19.53 -2.92 -17.05
C TYR A 177 21.00 -2.74 -16.69
N ARG A 178 21.32 -1.67 -15.95
CA ARG A 178 22.71 -1.40 -15.50
C ARG A 178 23.27 -2.50 -14.61
N ASN A 179 22.44 -3.13 -13.78
CA ASN A 179 22.88 -4.27 -12.96
C ASN A 179 23.18 -5.51 -13.81
N LEU A 180 22.41 -5.77 -14.88
CA LEU A 180 22.69 -6.86 -15.82
C LEU A 180 24.00 -6.59 -16.59
N ASP A 181 24.21 -5.37 -17.07
CA ASP A 181 25.44 -4.97 -17.76
C ASP A 181 26.67 -5.14 -16.86
N ARG A 182 26.58 -4.69 -15.60
CA ARG A 182 27.66 -4.86 -14.62
C ARG A 182 27.98 -6.34 -14.38
N GLN A 183 26.95 -7.18 -14.25
CA GLN A 183 27.16 -8.63 -14.07
C GLN A 183 27.85 -9.23 -15.30
N ALA A 184 27.44 -8.87 -16.51
CA ALA A 184 28.07 -9.34 -17.74
C ALA A 184 29.56 -8.95 -17.81
N THR A 185 29.89 -7.68 -17.56
CA THR A 185 31.28 -7.20 -17.56
C THR A 185 32.16 -7.93 -16.54
N LEU A 186 31.63 -8.25 -15.34
CA LEU A 186 32.37 -9.00 -14.32
C LEU A 186 32.72 -10.44 -14.73
N PHE A 187 31.99 -11.01 -15.69
CA PHE A 187 32.24 -12.36 -16.22
C PHE A 187 32.97 -12.35 -17.57
N ASP A 188 33.02 -11.21 -18.28
CA ASP A 188 33.72 -11.04 -19.56
C ASP A 188 35.19 -10.58 -19.38
N ASP A 189 35.56 -10.06 -18.20
CA ASP A 189 36.92 -9.57 -17.85
C ASP A 189 38.04 -10.66 -17.81
N LEU A 190 37.82 -11.84 -18.39
CA LEU A 190 38.89 -12.83 -18.60
C LEU A 190 39.49 -12.81 -20.00
N ASN A 191 38.93 -12.08 -20.98
CA ASN A 191 39.55 -11.95 -22.30
C ASN A 191 39.40 -10.53 -22.88
N GLU A 192 40.57 -9.92 -23.08
CA GLU A 192 40.89 -8.78 -23.95
C GLU A 192 40.65 -7.36 -23.44
N THR A 193 41.77 -6.64 -23.44
CA THR A 193 41.96 -5.22 -23.20
C THR A 193 41.22 -4.37 -24.24
N VAL A 194 40.23 -3.60 -23.81
CA VAL A 194 39.77 -2.42 -24.55
C VAL A 194 39.73 -1.22 -23.61
N ASP A 195 40.58 -0.25 -23.91
CA ASP A 195 40.57 1.09 -23.33
C ASP A 195 39.20 1.74 -23.52
N VAL A 196 38.48 1.98 -22.42
CA VAL A 196 37.32 2.88 -22.41
C VAL A 196 37.57 4.00 -21.40
N ASN A 197 38.25 5.04 -21.88
CA ASN A 197 38.19 6.38 -21.33
C ASN A 197 36.75 6.92 -21.47
N SER A 198 35.87 6.58 -20.51
CA SER A 198 34.66 7.34 -20.24
C SER A 198 34.78 7.89 -18.82
N LYS A 199 34.72 9.22 -18.68
CA LYS A 199 34.68 9.89 -17.38
C LYS A 199 33.41 9.43 -16.63
N LYS A 200 33.53 8.36 -15.85
CA LYS A 200 32.49 7.88 -14.93
C LYS A 200 32.26 8.97 -13.89
N HIS A 201 31.18 9.74 -14.00
CA HIS A 201 30.55 10.25 -12.79
C HIS A 201 30.27 9.03 -11.90
N GLN A 202 30.76 9.04 -10.66
CA GLN A 202 30.67 7.89 -9.76
C GLN A 202 29.20 7.60 -9.49
N ASP A 203 28.68 6.52 -10.10
CA ASP A 203 27.41 5.92 -9.69
C ASP A 203 27.41 5.74 -8.17
N ILE A 204 26.26 6.02 -7.54
CA ILE A 204 26.09 5.85 -6.11
C ILE A 204 25.52 4.46 -5.89
N ASP A 205 26.24 3.58 -5.20
CA ASP A 205 25.68 2.37 -4.58
C ASP A 205 26.16 2.34 -3.14
N LYS A 206 25.28 2.68 -2.21
CA LYS A 206 25.63 2.88 -0.80
C LYS A 206 24.54 2.36 0.11
N ILE A 207 24.96 1.85 1.26
CA ILE A 207 24.08 1.58 2.38
C ILE A 207 24.14 2.81 3.30
N ILE A 208 22.97 3.40 3.56
CA ILE A 208 22.80 4.56 4.42
C ILE A 208 21.87 4.22 5.59
N LYS A 209 21.99 4.98 6.67
CA LYS A 209 21.04 4.94 7.79
C LYS A 209 20.14 6.16 7.70
N VAL A 210 18.83 5.94 7.61
CA VAL A 210 17.83 7.00 7.55
C VAL A 210 17.07 7.01 8.88
N PRO A 211 17.00 8.14 9.61
CA PRO A 211 16.21 8.21 10.83
C PRO A 211 14.73 7.90 10.53
N ILE A 212 14.09 7.07 11.35
CA ILE A 212 12.67 6.74 11.18
C ILE A 212 11.79 8.01 11.24
N ASN A 213 12.23 9.01 12.01
CA ASN A 213 11.54 10.29 12.10
C ASN A 213 11.56 11.11 10.81
N ASP A 214 12.58 10.92 9.96
CA ASP A 214 12.80 11.65 8.71
C ASP A 214 12.14 10.97 7.50
N LEU A 215 11.48 9.83 7.72
CA LEU A 215 10.71 9.12 6.69
C LEU A 215 9.37 9.82 6.47
N ASP A 216 8.87 9.91 5.25
CA ASP A 216 7.50 10.40 5.00
C ASP A 216 6.61 9.22 4.61
N PHE A 217 5.56 8.96 5.38
CA PHE A 217 4.62 7.87 5.13
C PHE A 217 3.52 8.30 4.16
N HIS A 218 3.36 7.52 3.09
CA HIS A 218 2.29 7.66 2.12
C HIS A 218 1.57 6.31 1.94
N TYR A 219 0.42 6.33 1.26
CA TYR A 219 -0.28 5.09 0.96
C TYR A 219 0.62 4.15 0.15
N GLY A 220 0.96 3.00 0.74
CA GLY A 220 1.72 1.97 0.06
C GLY A 220 3.22 2.28 -0.11
N MET A 221 3.76 3.34 0.50
CA MET A 221 5.16 3.72 0.31
C MET A 221 5.73 4.57 1.45
N ILE A 222 7.04 4.46 1.62
CA ILE A 222 7.86 5.27 2.51
C ILE A 222 8.82 6.10 1.67
N CYS A 223 8.79 7.41 1.86
CA CYS A 223 9.67 8.36 1.17
C CYS A 223 10.77 8.87 2.10
N PHE A 224 11.92 9.26 1.53
CA PHE A 224 12.95 9.98 2.26
C PHE A 224 13.86 10.78 1.31
N SER A 225 14.51 11.81 1.84
CA SER A 225 15.46 12.62 1.10
C SER A 225 16.91 12.22 1.40
N TYR A 226 17.74 12.15 0.37
CA TYR A 226 19.18 11.93 0.47
C TYR A 226 19.93 13.11 -0.13
N LYS A 227 20.78 13.76 0.68
CA LYS A 227 21.67 14.83 0.20
C LYS A 227 22.91 14.22 -0.47
N ALA A 228 22.94 14.25 -1.80
CA ALA A 228 24.07 13.74 -2.57
C ALA A 228 25.25 14.74 -2.60
N SER A 229 24.94 16.04 -2.55
CA SER A 229 25.91 17.14 -2.46
C SER A 229 25.30 18.33 -1.73
N SER A 230 26.06 19.42 -1.52
CA SER A 230 25.57 20.65 -0.87
C SER A 230 24.41 21.34 -1.60
N GLN A 231 24.18 21.03 -2.89
CA GLN A 231 23.14 21.64 -3.72
C GLN A 231 22.14 20.64 -4.29
N THR A 232 22.40 19.33 -4.19
CA THR A 232 21.55 18.29 -4.80
C THR A 232 20.97 17.36 -3.74
N SER A 233 19.63 17.37 -3.61
CA SER A 233 18.88 16.39 -2.82
C SER A 233 18.10 15.47 -3.74
N LEU A 234 18.18 14.17 -3.46
CA LEU A 234 17.50 13.11 -4.20
C LEU A 234 16.36 12.57 -3.35
N GLN A 235 15.17 12.45 -3.93
CA GLN A 235 14.00 11.88 -3.26
C GLN A 235 13.88 10.39 -3.61
N PHE A 236 13.83 9.54 -2.60
CA PHE A 236 13.70 8.09 -2.74
C PHE A 236 12.38 7.60 -2.18
N GLU A 237 11.91 6.48 -2.74
CA GLU A 237 10.65 5.84 -2.36
C GLU A 237 10.89 4.33 -2.22
N ILE A 238 10.40 3.75 -1.13
CA ILE A 238 10.41 2.31 -0.87
C ILE A 238 8.94 1.87 -0.76
N GLU A 239 8.54 0.86 -1.53
CA GLU A 239 7.17 0.34 -1.54
C GLU A 239 6.91 -0.46 -0.25
N ASN A 240 5.74 -0.24 0.38
CA ASN A 240 5.24 -1.00 1.51
C ASN A 240 3.71 -0.85 1.61
N GLU A 241 2.98 -1.91 1.27
CA GLU A 241 1.50 -1.91 1.18
C GLU A 241 0.77 -1.67 2.52
N GLU A 242 1.46 -1.91 3.63
CA GLU A 242 0.87 -1.82 4.98
C GLU A 242 0.94 -0.39 5.53
N ILE A 243 1.81 0.46 5.00
CA ILE A 243 1.99 1.83 5.47
C ILE A 243 0.89 2.75 4.94
N GLN A 244 0.40 3.60 5.83
CA GLN A 244 -0.59 4.64 5.53
C GLN A 244 -0.11 5.99 6.13
N PRO A 245 -0.53 7.13 5.55
CA PRO A 245 -0.11 8.46 6.02
C PRO A 245 -0.45 8.74 7.48
N GLU A 246 -1.54 8.15 7.99
CA GLU A 246 -1.99 8.35 9.37
C GLU A 246 -0.99 7.78 10.38
N PHE A 247 -0.14 6.83 9.97
CA PHE A 247 0.84 6.18 10.84
C PHE A 247 2.09 7.03 11.13
N GLU A 248 2.16 8.25 10.62
CA GLU A 248 3.20 9.24 10.95
C GLU A 248 3.44 9.38 12.45
N VAL A 249 2.37 9.49 13.24
CA VAL A 249 2.48 9.63 14.71
C VAL A 249 2.96 8.34 15.40
N LEU A 250 2.99 7.22 14.68
CA LEU A 250 3.40 5.91 15.19
C LEU A 250 4.90 5.64 15.00
N LYS A 251 5.66 6.52 14.34
CA LYS A 251 7.13 6.42 14.14
C LYS A 251 7.94 6.07 15.41
N PRO A 252 7.64 6.63 16.61
CA PRO A 252 8.36 6.24 17.83
C PRO A 252 8.16 4.76 18.22
N TYR A 253 7.01 4.19 17.89
CA TYR A 253 6.63 2.81 18.20
C TYR A 253 7.25 1.85 17.18
N PHE A 254 7.30 2.23 15.90
CA PHE A 254 8.09 1.51 14.89
C PHE A 254 9.56 1.43 15.31
N SER A 255 10.13 2.54 15.81
CA SER A 255 11.51 2.55 16.30
C SER A 255 11.75 1.55 17.43
N LYS A 256 10.77 1.40 18.33
CA LYS A 256 10.86 0.47 19.45
C LYS A 256 10.72 -0.99 19.00
N ILE A 257 9.79 -1.29 18.09
CA ILE A 257 9.56 -2.66 17.60
C ILE A 257 10.69 -3.12 16.65
N LEU A 258 11.21 -2.24 15.80
CA LEU A 258 12.38 -2.51 14.96
C LEU A 258 13.70 -2.52 15.77
N ASN A 259 13.64 -2.17 17.06
CA ASN A 259 14.78 -2.04 17.96
C ASN A 259 15.91 -1.12 17.41
N SER A 260 15.51 -0.02 16.74
CA SER A 260 16.42 0.94 16.12
C SER A 260 15.73 2.27 15.87
N LYS A 261 16.46 3.38 15.97
CA LYS A 261 15.95 4.71 15.56
C LYS A 261 16.11 5.00 14.06
N PHE A 262 16.77 4.09 13.34
CA PHE A 262 17.12 4.23 11.93
C PHE A 262 16.70 2.99 11.17
N ILE A 263 16.34 3.17 9.90
CA ILE A 263 16.30 2.09 8.91
C ILE A 263 17.58 2.09 8.08
N THR A 264 18.00 0.90 7.69
CA THR A 264 19.12 0.66 6.80
C THR A 264 18.58 0.59 5.39
N VAL A 265 19.01 1.52 4.54
CA VAL A 265 18.55 1.63 3.16
C VAL A 265 19.73 1.50 2.22
N ARG A 266 19.63 0.59 1.25
CA ARG A 266 20.54 0.58 0.11
C ARG A 266 19.98 1.49 -0.96
N ILE A 267 20.74 2.52 -1.32
CA ILE A 267 20.43 3.43 -2.43
C ILE A 267 21.32 3.14 -3.62
N GLN A 268 20.72 3.12 -4.81
CA GLN A 268 21.42 2.97 -6.08
C GLN A 268 21.02 4.12 -7.00
N VAL A 269 21.99 4.88 -7.49
CA VAL A 269 21.81 5.96 -8.47
C VAL A 269 22.84 5.82 -9.56
N GLY A 270 22.36 5.71 -10.80
CA GLY A 270 23.21 5.70 -11.98
C GLY A 270 23.10 7.03 -12.72
N PHE A 271 24.25 7.56 -13.16
CA PHE A 271 24.30 8.78 -13.96
C PHE A 271 24.67 8.47 -15.40
N GLU A 272 24.06 9.21 -16.32
CA GLU A 272 24.52 9.39 -17.70
C GLU A 272 24.81 10.88 -17.87
N ASP A 273 26.08 11.21 -18.06
CA ASP A 273 26.61 12.57 -17.92
C ASP A 273 26.21 13.22 -16.59
N THR A 274 25.31 14.20 -16.61
CA THR A 274 24.80 14.93 -15.43
C THR A 274 23.36 14.56 -15.09
N ILE A 275 22.73 13.68 -15.87
CA ILE A 275 21.32 13.33 -15.75
C ILE A 275 21.20 12.02 -14.97
N ILE A 276 20.24 11.96 -14.06
CA ILE A 276 19.88 10.73 -13.37
C ILE A 276 19.30 9.76 -14.39
N ALA A 277 20.04 8.68 -14.64
CA ALA A 277 19.67 7.62 -15.56
C ALA A 277 18.97 6.47 -14.84
N SER A 278 19.34 6.18 -13.58
CA SER A 278 18.68 5.16 -12.77
C SER A 278 18.62 5.56 -11.29
N GLN A 279 17.58 5.10 -10.58
CA GLN A 279 17.38 5.42 -9.17
C GLN A 279 16.53 4.36 -8.47
N LEU A 280 17.04 3.79 -7.37
CA LEU A 280 16.37 2.76 -6.58
C LEU A 280 16.74 2.88 -5.09
N ALA A 281 15.79 2.57 -4.21
CA ALA A 281 16.02 2.35 -2.79
C ALA A 281 15.36 1.04 -2.34
N THR A 282 16.05 0.27 -1.49
CA THR A 282 15.53 -0.96 -0.89
C THR A 282 15.93 -1.04 0.58
N SER A 283 15.07 -1.61 1.43
CA SER A 283 15.35 -1.74 2.86
C SER A 283 14.66 -2.96 3.46
N GLU A 284 15.46 -3.90 3.98
CA GLU A 284 14.94 -5.06 4.73
C GLU A 284 14.20 -4.63 6.00
N ASP A 285 14.57 -3.48 6.58
CA ASP A 285 13.86 -2.93 7.74
C ASP A 285 12.44 -2.49 7.38
N VAL A 286 12.25 -1.93 6.18
CA VAL A 286 10.93 -1.59 5.66
C VAL A 286 10.14 -2.84 5.28
N ASP A 287 10.78 -3.85 4.68
CA ASP A 287 10.13 -5.12 4.32
C ASP A 287 9.61 -5.86 5.56
N ARG A 288 10.25 -5.69 6.72
CA ARG A 288 9.77 -6.24 7.99
C ARG A 288 8.48 -5.58 8.50
N ILE A 289 8.16 -4.35 8.08
CA ILE A 289 6.93 -3.66 8.46
C ILE A 289 5.75 -4.29 7.73
N ASN A 290 5.25 -5.38 8.28
CA ASN A 290 4.08 -6.10 7.80
C ASN A 290 2.84 -5.78 8.67
N LYS A 291 1.68 -6.33 8.31
CA LYS A 291 0.42 -6.17 9.04
C LYS A 291 0.53 -6.46 10.54
N GLN A 292 1.29 -7.49 10.94
CA GLN A 292 1.46 -7.84 12.35
C GLN A 292 2.24 -6.77 13.12
N ILE A 293 3.31 -6.22 12.53
CA ILE A 293 4.06 -5.11 13.12
C ILE A 293 3.17 -3.87 13.22
N VAL A 294 2.43 -3.53 12.16
CA VAL A 294 1.52 -2.38 12.16
C VAL A 294 0.46 -2.52 13.26
N ASP A 295 -0.17 -3.69 13.38
CA ASP A 295 -1.14 -3.98 14.45
C ASP A 295 -0.50 -3.86 15.85
N SER A 296 0.70 -4.40 16.03
CA SER A 296 1.43 -4.32 17.30
C SER A 296 1.79 -2.88 17.66
N VAL A 297 2.22 -2.08 16.68
CA VAL A 297 2.53 -0.66 16.85
C VAL A 297 1.29 0.13 17.25
N LYS A 298 0.16 -0.08 16.56
CA LYS A 298 -1.13 0.53 16.90
C LYS A 298 -1.57 0.16 18.31
N PHE A 299 -1.44 -1.11 18.69
CA PHE A 299 -1.77 -1.57 20.04
C PHE A 299 -0.88 -0.90 21.09
N GLN A 300 0.44 -0.85 20.88
CA GLN A 300 1.37 -0.23 21.82
C GLN A 300 1.10 1.27 21.97
N PHE A 301 0.72 1.97 20.89
CA PHE A 301 0.26 3.35 20.96
C PHE A 301 -0.96 3.49 21.87
N VAL A 302 -1.96 2.61 21.73
CA VAL A 302 -3.14 2.67 22.58
C VAL A 302 -2.80 2.39 24.04
N GLU A 303 -2.01 1.35 24.30
CA GLU A 303 -1.64 0.94 25.65
C GLU A 303 -0.87 2.04 26.40
N GLN A 304 0.14 2.64 25.76
CA GLN A 304 1.00 3.64 26.42
C GLN A 304 0.30 4.98 26.63
N ASN A 305 -0.55 5.40 25.68
CA ASN A 305 -1.19 6.71 25.75
C ASN A 305 -2.54 6.71 26.46
N PHE A 306 -3.17 5.56 26.72
CA PHE A 306 -4.54 5.56 27.28
C PHE A 306 -4.73 4.60 28.44
N ILE A 307 -4.18 3.39 28.34
CA ILE A 307 -4.40 2.38 29.38
C ILE A 307 -3.47 2.65 30.57
N LYS A 308 -2.21 2.96 30.30
CA LYS A 308 -1.18 3.18 31.35
C LYS A 308 -1.13 4.62 31.88
N THR A 309 -1.76 5.59 31.21
CA THR A 309 -1.70 7.00 31.60
C THR A 309 -2.86 7.37 32.52
N SER A 310 -2.59 7.68 33.78
CA SER A 310 -3.60 7.97 34.81
C SER A 310 -4.03 9.44 34.91
N LYS A 311 -3.62 10.30 33.98
CA LYS A 311 -3.89 11.76 34.02
C LYS A 311 -5.15 12.13 33.23
N SER A 312 -6.01 12.96 33.83
CA SER A 312 -7.05 13.69 33.11
C SER A 312 -6.40 14.66 32.13
N ARG A 313 -6.81 14.59 30.86
CA ARG A 313 -6.39 15.52 29.79
C ARG A 313 -7.48 16.56 29.56
N ASP A 314 -7.08 17.73 29.07
CA ASP A 314 -8.02 18.77 28.66
C ASP A 314 -8.93 18.28 27.51
N GLU A 315 -10.14 18.84 27.42
CA GLU A 315 -11.18 18.41 26.46
C GLU A 315 -10.70 18.39 25.00
N LYS A 316 -9.91 19.40 24.59
CA LYS A 316 -9.37 19.50 23.23
C LYS A 316 -8.40 18.38 22.89
N GLU A 317 -7.57 17.97 23.85
CA GLU A 317 -6.63 16.86 23.65
C GLU A 317 -7.38 15.54 23.51
N ASN A 318 -8.46 15.32 24.27
CA ASN A 318 -9.26 14.11 24.17
C ASN A 318 -9.93 13.96 22.81
N GLU A 319 -10.47 15.05 22.24
CA GLU A 319 -11.11 14.99 20.91
C GLU A 319 -10.12 14.74 19.77
N GLU A 320 -8.97 15.43 19.76
CA GLU A 320 -7.93 15.18 18.75
C GLU A 320 -7.43 13.74 18.80
N VAL A 321 -7.35 13.19 20.01
CA VAL A 321 -6.83 11.85 20.22
C VAL A 321 -7.85 10.78 19.84
N SER A 322 -9.14 10.95 20.16
CA SER A 322 -10.19 10.08 19.65
C SER A 322 -10.24 10.06 18.12
N LYS A 323 -10.03 11.21 17.46
CA LYS A 323 -9.91 11.28 16.00
C LYS A 323 -8.71 10.47 15.48
N LYS A 324 -7.54 10.57 16.12
CA LYS A 324 -6.34 9.78 15.77
C LYS A 324 -6.59 8.28 15.89
N ILE A 325 -7.19 7.82 17.00
CA ILE A 325 -7.55 6.41 17.19
C ILE A 325 -8.52 5.96 16.09
N GLY A 326 -9.58 6.75 15.84
CA GLY A 326 -10.54 6.47 14.77
C GLY A 326 -9.86 6.30 13.41
N SER A 327 -8.83 7.10 13.12
CA SER A 327 -8.09 7.00 11.86
C SER A 327 -7.28 5.70 11.71
N PHE A 328 -6.78 5.11 12.80
CA PHE A 328 -5.95 3.88 12.72
C PHE A 328 -6.75 2.59 12.61
N PHE A 329 -7.89 2.55 13.28
CA PHE A 329 -8.72 1.34 13.40
C PHE A 329 -9.95 1.39 12.49
N GLY A 330 -10.29 2.55 11.91
CA GLY A 330 -11.46 2.79 11.05
C GLY A 330 -12.80 2.73 11.79
N SER A 331 -12.90 1.92 12.84
CA SER A 331 -14.05 1.85 13.74
C SER A 331 -13.63 1.56 15.18
N GLU A 332 -14.45 1.99 16.12
CA GLU A 332 -14.28 1.70 17.55
C GLU A 332 -14.45 0.21 17.88
N GLY A 333 -15.21 -0.53 17.06
CA GLY A 333 -15.29 -1.99 17.15
C GLY A 333 -13.98 -2.69 16.81
N SER A 334 -13.28 -2.25 15.76
CA SER A 334 -11.96 -2.79 15.40
C SER A 334 -10.91 -2.52 16.48
N LEU A 335 -10.99 -1.36 17.15
CA LEU A 335 -10.18 -1.07 18.33
C LEU A 335 -10.46 -2.07 19.46
N LEU A 336 -11.73 -2.33 19.77
CA LEU A 336 -12.11 -3.31 20.80
C LEU A 336 -11.58 -4.71 20.46
N GLU A 337 -11.76 -5.18 19.22
CA GLU A 337 -11.23 -6.47 18.78
C GLU A 337 -9.71 -6.54 18.90
N ALA A 338 -8.99 -5.47 18.52
CA ALA A 338 -7.54 -5.40 18.64
C ALA A 338 -7.09 -5.48 20.11
N LEU A 339 -7.80 -4.83 21.03
CA LEU A 339 -7.50 -4.89 22.46
C LEU A 339 -7.83 -6.26 23.05
N LEU A 340 -8.96 -6.87 22.69
CA LEU A 340 -9.37 -8.18 23.22
C LEU A 340 -8.48 -9.35 22.76
N LYS A 341 -7.54 -9.13 21.84
CA LYS A 341 -6.43 -10.08 21.59
C LYS A 341 -5.57 -10.29 22.83
N ASN A 342 -5.46 -9.31 23.72
CA ASN A 342 -4.78 -9.45 25.00
C ASN A 342 -5.75 -9.94 26.07
N ILE A 343 -5.53 -11.17 26.55
CA ILE A 343 -6.37 -11.83 27.56
C ILE A 343 -6.15 -11.32 29.00
N ASN A 344 -5.10 -10.51 29.22
CA ASN A 344 -4.69 -10.10 30.56
C ASN A 344 -5.48 -8.90 31.11
N TYR A 345 -6.41 -8.33 30.33
CA TYR A 345 -7.25 -7.24 30.81
C TYR A 345 -8.24 -7.72 31.86
N THR A 346 -8.41 -6.93 32.92
CA THR A 346 -9.27 -7.24 34.07
C THR A 346 -10.68 -7.63 33.64
N HIS A 347 -11.26 -6.93 32.64
CA HIS A 347 -12.64 -7.17 32.17
C HIS A 347 -12.72 -7.83 30.78
N HIS A 348 -11.69 -8.60 30.40
CA HIS A 348 -11.63 -9.27 29.09
C HIS A 348 -12.88 -10.09 28.76
N ARG A 349 -13.34 -10.94 29.69
CA ARG A 349 -14.51 -11.81 29.48
C ARG A 349 -15.82 -11.02 29.38
N GLN A 350 -15.96 -9.99 30.20
CA GLN A 350 -17.12 -9.08 30.21
C GLN A 350 -17.23 -8.37 28.86
N LEU A 351 -16.14 -7.78 28.40
CA LEU A 351 -16.10 -7.09 27.11
C LEU A 351 -16.35 -8.04 25.93
N LEU A 352 -15.81 -9.27 25.94
CA LEU A 352 -16.13 -10.29 24.93
C LEU A 352 -17.62 -10.63 24.91
N TYR A 353 -18.22 -10.80 26.09
CA TYR A 353 -19.65 -11.05 26.20
C TYR A 353 -20.46 -9.87 25.65
N LEU A 354 -20.18 -8.65 26.09
CA LEU A 354 -20.88 -7.45 25.63
C LEU A 354 -20.72 -7.22 24.13
N ALA A 355 -19.52 -7.40 23.58
CA ALA A 355 -19.26 -7.28 22.15
C ALA A 355 -20.07 -8.29 21.33
N LYS A 356 -20.23 -9.52 21.82
CA LYS A 356 -21.04 -10.56 21.16
C LYS A 356 -22.54 -10.24 21.16
N HIS A 357 -23.02 -9.58 22.22
CA HIS A 357 -24.44 -9.26 22.40
C HIS A 357 -24.83 -7.84 21.96
N HIS A 358 -23.87 -7.07 21.41
CA HIS A 358 -24.09 -5.69 20.99
C HIS A 358 -24.99 -5.57 19.74
N LEU A 359 -25.93 -4.63 19.76
CA LEU A 359 -26.81 -4.32 18.62
C LEU A 359 -26.12 -3.40 17.59
N TYR A 360 -25.17 -3.94 16.81
CA TYR A 360 -24.39 -3.20 15.81
C TYR A 360 -25.22 -2.44 14.76
N LYS A 361 -26.44 -2.91 14.46
CA LYS A 361 -27.34 -2.26 13.48
C LYS A 361 -27.97 -0.97 14.02
N THR A 362 -28.06 -0.83 15.34
CA THR A 362 -28.76 0.27 16.00
C THR A 362 -27.78 1.30 16.53
N LEU A 363 -26.69 0.85 17.15
CA LEU A 363 -25.64 1.71 17.70
C LEU A 363 -24.29 1.14 17.31
N LYS A 364 -23.31 2.01 17.04
CA LYS A 364 -21.91 1.60 16.95
C LYS A 364 -21.35 1.49 18.38
N ILE A 365 -20.44 0.54 18.61
CA ILE A 365 -19.62 0.54 19.83
C ILE A 365 -18.91 1.89 19.93
N ARG A 366 -18.86 2.46 21.13
CA ARG A 366 -18.12 3.70 21.42
C ARG A 366 -17.13 3.47 22.54
N PHE A 367 -16.17 4.37 22.72
CA PHE A 367 -15.31 4.36 23.90
C PHE A 367 -15.22 5.72 24.63
N VAL A 368 -14.85 5.67 25.90
CA VAL A 368 -14.53 6.81 26.76
C VAL A 368 -13.08 6.65 27.20
N LEU A 369 -12.28 7.72 27.13
CA LEU A 369 -10.83 7.65 27.40
C LEU A 369 -10.49 7.53 28.90
N TYR A 370 -11.29 8.15 29.77
CA TYR A 370 -11.00 8.19 31.20
C TYR A 370 -12.23 7.84 32.05
N PRO A 371 -12.17 6.74 32.81
CA PRO A 371 -11.27 5.60 32.61
C PRO A 371 -11.57 4.91 31.27
N PHE A 372 -10.58 4.25 30.68
CA PHE A 372 -10.72 3.66 29.34
C PHE A 372 -11.81 2.58 29.31
N SER A 373 -12.92 2.88 28.63
CA SER A 373 -14.17 2.12 28.73
C SER A 373 -14.91 2.05 27.41
N PHE A 374 -15.75 1.04 27.24
CA PHE A 374 -16.57 0.82 26.06
C PHE A 374 -18.05 0.95 26.37
N VAL A 375 -18.80 1.48 25.41
CA VAL A 375 -20.26 1.65 25.47
C VAL A 375 -20.91 0.68 24.51
N PHE A 376 -21.82 -0.15 25.04
CA PHE A 376 -22.58 -1.14 24.30
C PHE A 376 -24.07 -0.86 24.38
N LEU A 377 -24.82 -1.29 23.38
CA LEU A 377 -26.27 -1.34 23.38
C LEU A 377 -26.70 -2.81 23.34
N LEU A 378 -27.43 -3.26 24.34
CA LEU A 378 -28.03 -4.59 24.41
C LEU A 378 -29.56 -4.48 24.38
N GLU A 379 -30.19 -5.56 23.92
CA GLU A 379 -31.64 -5.73 23.96
C GLU A 379 -32.07 -6.52 25.19
N GLY A 380 -32.94 -5.93 26.02
CA GLY A 380 -33.74 -6.64 27.03
C GLY A 380 -35.08 -7.09 26.46
N GLN A 381 -35.92 -7.72 27.28
CA GLN A 381 -37.24 -8.20 26.84
C GLN A 381 -38.12 -7.01 26.43
N GLU A 382 -38.21 -6.00 27.29
CA GLU A 382 -39.05 -4.82 27.12
C GLU A 382 -38.25 -3.58 26.73
N LYS A 383 -37.01 -3.42 27.23
CA LYS A 383 -36.23 -2.19 27.08
C LYS A 383 -34.89 -2.39 26.35
N TYR A 384 -34.33 -1.29 25.87
CA TYR A 384 -32.93 -1.25 25.44
C TYR A 384 -32.03 -0.88 26.62
N HIS A 385 -30.78 -1.35 26.60
CA HIS A 385 -29.84 -1.12 27.69
C HIS A 385 -28.51 -0.59 27.17
N ILE A 386 -28.11 0.60 27.61
CA ILE A 386 -26.76 1.10 27.39
C ILE A 386 -25.88 0.59 28.53
N ILE A 387 -24.76 -0.04 28.17
CA ILE A 387 -23.81 -0.62 29.11
C ILE A 387 -22.47 0.07 28.94
N LEU A 388 -21.93 0.66 30.01
CA LEU A 388 -20.56 1.17 30.05
C LEU A 388 -19.71 0.21 30.90
N GLU A 389 -18.68 -0.35 30.28
CA GLU A 389 -17.76 -1.32 30.90
C GLU A 389 -16.32 -0.86 30.70
N THR A 390 -15.50 -0.96 31.74
CA THR A 390 -14.08 -0.57 31.67
C THR A 390 -13.23 -1.69 31.12
N LEU A 391 -12.05 -1.35 30.61
CA LEU A 391 -11.10 -2.35 30.12
C LEU A 391 -10.34 -3.03 31.26
N ASP A 392 -9.75 -2.24 32.15
CA ASP A 392 -8.72 -2.72 33.07
C ASP A 392 -8.75 -2.06 34.47
N THR A 393 -9.91 -1.55 34.87
CA THR A 393 -10.12 -0.93 36.20
C THR A 393 -11.08 -1.75 37.03
N LYS A 394 -10.98 -1.67 38.37
CA LYS A 394 -11.86 -2.41 39.29
C LYS A 394 -13.25 -1.79 39.49
N GLU A 395 -13.73 -1.05 38.50
CA GLU A 395 -14.99 -0.33 38.60
C GLU A 395 -16.19 -1.25 38.36
N ALA A 396 -17.39 -0.76 38.63
CA ALA A 396 -18.63 -1.46 38.35
C ALA A 396 -19.09 -1.23 36.91
N THR A 397 -19.76 -2.21 36.30
CA THR A 397 -20.49 -2.01 35.06
C THR A 397 -21.68 -1.10 35.29
N TYR A 398 -21.84 -0.12 34.41
CA TYR A 398 -22.91 0.87 34.48
C TYR A 398 -23.96 0.55 33.44
N VAL A 399 -25.23 0.52 33.84
CA VAL A 399 -26.35 0.10 33.00
C VAL A 399 -27.44 1.17 33.04
N TRP A 400 -27.80 1.71 31.87
CA TRP A 400 -28.94 2.60 31.71
C TRP A 400 -30.05 1.89 30.93
N CYS A 401 -31.28 1.98 31.40
CA CYS A 401 -32.46 1.45 30.72
C CYS A 401 -33.08 2.54 29.83
N LEU A 402 -33.46 2.18 28.59
CA LEU A 402 -34.08 3.05 27.60
C LEU A 402 -35.34 2.38 27.05
N SER A 403 -36.31 3.20 26.67
CA SER A 403 -37.48 2.74 25.93
C SER A 403 -37.11 2.23 24.54
N LYS A 404 -37.85 1.23 24.04
CA LYS A 404 -37.78 0.79 22.64
C LYS A 404 -38.58 1.70 21.68
N GLU A 405 -39.37 2.63 22.22
CA GLU A 405 -40.11 3.60 21.42
C GLU A 405 -39.15 4.61 20.76
N VAL A 406 -39.21 4.72 19.42
CA VAL A 406 -38.20 5.45 18.62
C VAL A 406 -37.96 6.89 19.06
N LEU A 407 -39.01 7.65 19.38
CA LEU A 407 -38.89 9.05 19.80
C LEU A 407 -38.27 9.18 21.19
N LEU A 408 -38.74 8.34 22.12
CA LEU A 408 -38.24 8.35 23.50
C LEU A 408 -36.78 7.85 23.56
N PHE A 409 -36.47 6.79 22.83
CA PHE A 409 -35.11 6.23 22.69
C PHE A 409 -34.10 7.29 22.27
N LYS A 410 -34.41 8.10 21.24
CA LYS A 410 -33.50 9.15 20.78
C LYS A 410 -33.24 10.20 21.86
N LYS A 411 -34.30 10.64 22.56
CA LYS A 411 -34.21 11.63 23.63
C LYS A 411 -33.40 11.10 24.82
N GLU A 412 -33.68 9.88 25.25
CA GLU A 412 -32.95 9.22 26.35
C GLU A 412 -31.49 8.98 25.98
N LEU A 413 -31.22 8.58 24.72
CA LEU A 413 -29.86 8.41 24.23
C LEU A 413 -29.08 9.73 24.21
N GLU A 414 -29.71 10.86 23.86
CA GLU A 414 -29.09 12.19 23.95
C GLU A 414 -28.74 12.57 25.39
N GLN A 415 -29.63 12.29 26.35
CA GLN A 415 -29.36 12.52 27.78
C GLN A 415 -28.21 11.64 28.29
N ILE A 416 -28.14 10.39 27.84
CA ILE A 416 -27.01 9.51 28.14
C ILE A 416 -25.73 10.03 27.50
N ASN A 417 -25.76 10.55 26.27
CA ASN A 417 -24.58 11.15 25.65
C ASN A 417 -24.07 12.35 26.44
N GLN A 418 -24.95 13.22 26.96
CA GLN A 418 -24.58 14.31 27.85
C GLN A 418 -23.96 13.79 29.14
N THR A 419 -24.52 12.73 29.70
CA THR A 419 -24.00 12.05 30.90
C THR A 419 -22.63 11.44 30.67
N LEU A 420 -22.42 10.76 29.53
CA LEU A 420 -21.14 10.20 29.14
C LEU A 420 -20.10 11.31 28.91
N ASN A 421 -20.49 12.45 28.37
CA ASN A 421 -19.62 13.63 28.27
C ASN A 421 -19.28 14.21 29.64
N LEU A 422 -20.23 14.28 30.58
CA LEU A 422 -19.98 14.67 31.97
C LEU A 422 -18.98 13.71 32.64
N ILE A 423 -19.18 12.40 32.49
CA ILE A 423 -18.26 11.38 32.99
C ILE A 423 -16.87 11.54 32.35
N ARG A 424 -16.83 11.77 31.04
CA ARG A 424 -15.60 11.99 30.26
C ARG A 424 -14.80 13.19 30.77
N ASN A 425 -15.48 14.26 31.20
CA ASN A 425 -14.85 15.53 31.53
C ASN A 425 -14.58 15.70 33.04
N ASN A 426 -15.52 15.29 33.89
CA ASN A 426 -15.50 15.56 35.34
C ASN A 426 -15.19 14.31 36.17
N GLY A 427 -15.03 13.15 35.52
CA GLY A 427 -14.88 11.86 36.20
C GLY A 427 -16.20 11.33 36.76
N ARG A 428 -16.18 10.05 37.16
CA ARG A 428 -17.38 9.30 37.54
C ARG A 428 -17.92 9.63 38.92
N GLN A 429 -17.07 10.10 39.83
CA GLN A 429 -17.46 10.39 41.21
C GLN A 429 -18.54 11.48 41.26
N SER A 430 -18.38 12.53 40.45
CA SER A 430 -19.37 13.60 40.29
C SER A 430 -20.71 13.08 39.71
N PHE A 431 -20.68 12.07 38.83
CA PHE A 431 -21.89 11.45 38.31
C PHE A 431 -22.61 10.58 39.34
N LEU A 432 -21.88 9.78 40.13
CA LEU A 432 -22.49 8.90 41.13
C LEU A 432 -23.24 9.64 42.25
N GLU A 433 -22.93 10.93 42.45
CA GLU A 433 -23.62 11.82 43.38
C GLU A 433 -24.97 12.33 42.84
N THR A 434 -25.23 12.20 41.53
CA THR A 434 -26.52 12.54 40.91
C THR A 434 -27.50 11.37 40.95
N LYS A 435 -28.72 11.60 41.45
CA LYS A 435 -29.81 10.61 41.37
C LYS A 435 -30.27 10.45 39.92
N ASN A 436 -30.29 9.21 39.42
CA ASN A 436 -30.72 8.90 38.06
C ASN A 436 -31.68 7.70 38.07
N GLU A 437 -32.94 7.92 37.70
CA GLU A 437 -34.03 6.95 37.87
C GLU A 437 -33.90 5.72 36.95
N ASN A 438 -33.18 5.84 35.84
CA ASN A 438 -33.00 4.77 34.84
C ASN A 438 -31.60 4.14 34.89
N PHE A 439 -30.90 4.25 36.01
CA PHE A 439 -29.52 3.81 36.16
C PHE A 439 -29.37 2.68 37.18
N SER A 440 -28.53 1.70 36.87
CA SER A 440 -28.10 0.67 37.81
C SER A 440 -26.63 0.32 37.63
N LYS A 441 -26.06 -0.40 38.60
CA LYS A 441 -24.66 -0.85 38.58
C LYS A 441 -24.56 -2.33 38.88
N VAL A 442 -23.64 -3.02 38.20
CA VAL A 442 -23.26 -4.41 38.48
C VAL A 442 -21.87 -4.42 39.10
N ILE A 443 -21.77 -4.91 40.32
CA ILE A 443 -20.49 -4.96 41.05
C ILE A 443 -19.77 -6.26 40.67
N HIS A 444 -18.49 -6.14 40.33
CA HIS A 444 -17.66 -7.28 39.98
C HIS A 444 -17.17 -8.01 41.23
N ASP A 445 -17.02 -9.32 41.11
CA ASP A 445 -16.43 -10.19 42.12
C ASP A 445 -15.09 -10.72 41.61
N TYR A 446 -14.00 -10.29 42.24
CA TYR A 446 -12.63 -10.64 41.83
C TYR A 446 -12.03 -11.79 42.67
N SER A 447 -12.82 -12.42 43.55
CA SER A 447 -12.31 -13.45 44.47
C SER A 447 -11.96 -14.77 43.77
N GLU A 448 -12.75 -15.15 42.75
CA GLU A 448 -12.51 -16.31 41.90
C GLU A 448 -12.85 -15.98 40.45
N ASP A 449 -11.84 -15.89 39.57
CA ASP A 449 -11.95 -15.32 38.22
C ASP A 449 -13.10 -15.91 37.37
N GLN A 450 -13.28 -17.23 37.39
CA GLN A 450 -14.34 -17.88 36.61
C GLN A 450 -15.72 -17.68 37.23
N LYS A 451 -15.86 -17.83 38.55
CA LYS A 451 -17.14 -17.64 39.26
C LYS A 451 -17.57 -16.17 39.24
N GLY A 452 -16.62 -15.25 39.34
CA GLY A 452 -16.83 -13.81 39.29
C GLY A 452 -17.48 -13.35 38.00
N PHE A 453 -16.99 -13.86 36.86
CA PHE A 453 -17.61 -13.59 35.56
C PHE A 453 -19.06 -14.12 35.48
N TYR A 454 -19.33 -15.34 35.93
CA TYR A 454 -20.70 -15.88 35.87
C TYR A 454 -21.66 -15.13 36.81
N LYS A 455 -21.20 -14.73 37.99
CA LYS A 455 -21.99 -13.91 38.92
C LYS A 455 -22.30 -12.54 38.32
N TRP A 456 -21.30 -11.91 37.72
CA TRP A 456 -21.46 -10.67 36.98
C TRP A 456 -22.47 -10.83 35.84
N LYS A 457 -22.32 -11.88 35.03
CA LYS A 457 -23.19 -12.16 33.87
C LYS A 457 -24.64 -12.33 34.30
N ASN A 458 -24.89 -13.20 35.28
CA ASN A 458 -26.25 -13.45 35.77
C ASN A 458 -26.88 -12.17 36.33
N THR A 459 -26.11 -11.40 37.11
CA THR A 459 -26.60 -10.12 37.65
C THR A 459 -26.89 -9.12 36.54
N LEU A 460 -26.11 -9.11 35.47
CA LEU A 460 -26.37 -8.26 34.30
C LEU A 460 -27.64 -8.72 33.58
N GLU A 461 -27.80 -10.00 33.29
CA GLU A 461 -28.98 -10.56 32.62
C GLU A 461 -30.27 -10.29 33.40
N GLU A 462 -30.23 -10.36 34.74
CA GLU A 462 -31.36 -9.97 35.61
C GLU A 462 -31.76 -8.49 35.46
N ARG A 463 -30.84 -7.62 35.02
CA ARG A 463 -31.08 -6.19 34.80
C ARG A 463 -31.57 -5.89 33.39
N LEU A 464 -31.44 -6.83 32.45
CA LEU A 464 -31.88 -6.67 31.06
C LEU A 464 -33.37 -7.00 30.93
N ILE A 465 -34.21 -6.14 31.51
CA ILE A 465 -35.67 -6.29 31.52
C ILE A 465 -36.28 -5.90 30.19
#